data_AF-A0AAF6BA49-F1
#
_entry.id   AF-A0AAF6BA49-F1
#
_cell.length_a   1.000
_cell.length_b   1.000
_cell.length_c   1.000
_cell.angle_alpha   90.00
_cell.angle_beta   90.00
_cell.angle_gamma   90.00
#
_symmetry.space_group_name_H-M   'P 1'
#
loop_
_entity.id
_entity.type
_entity.pdbx_description
1 polymer ?
#
loop_
_entity_poly.entity_id
_entity_poly.type
_entity_poly.pdbx_seq_one_letter_code
_entity_poly.pdbx_strand_id
1 'polypeptide(L)'
;MVPKCHRQQATEQAEVDVVLLSNGPGEVAAWVKPVVASLRTKFGGRKPSFRISVILTPCPHASGRELELIRSYSDVDRCQGPESFWNLLLFGSTEDGWTWHRKGVVVFLGGDQLYTVILSRRLGYKSIVYSEESVLWPGLVDRYMLRSAHVLSRVPLWAQSRCKVVGDLFSDSVVWRPIRLSSSWQLGRVYMNLSSVYANVYMCIQIINLSVFPLLQASKLALGVPYFMAVANHLHHLMMGRVRFVLPLAPTVTLSMLAKQADPLSNPNISQFHWSSAKVSPNVDKQLHLEHQDESSSGGTYSQFEAVGHLMTDEGVHIDILQQFPAHDVFKRCSLCVTTIGTNTAELGYLGIPMLVVLPTHALEVFRGGTGGALGLLANMPGELGKYVAQEVNSALLKSSGYIAWPNRWVDKEVVPELVGRIEPVEIANVAAHYLFSQSKLEAMKRQLLKIHSRPDENCNLESRVGASEAIATEVLRLMSLTSSA
;
A
#
# COMPACT_ATOMS: atom_id res chain seq x y z
N MET A 1 -26.85 55.02 -38.09
CA MET A 1 -25.99 54.26 -37.18
C MET A 1 -26.86 53.52 -36.18
N VAL A 2 -26.98 52.20 -36.32
CA VAL A 2 -27.52 51.30 -35.29
C VAL A 2 -26.58 50.08 -35.32
N PRO A 3 -25.79 49.81 -34.27
CA PRO A 3 -24.90 48.65 -34.27
C PRO A 3 -25.71 47.39 -34.02
N LYS A 4 -25.57 46.39 -34.90
CA LYS A 4 -26.04 45.03 -34.67
C LYS A 4 -25.28 44.43 -33.48
N CYS A 5 -26.00 44.15 -32.40
CA CYS A 5 -25.49 43.44 -31.25
C CYS A 5 -25.25 41.96 -31.63
N HIS A 6 -24.00 41.60 -31.89
CA HIS A 6 -23.59 40.20 -31.97
C HIS A 6 -23.71 39.57 -30.59
N ARG A 7 -24.80 38.83 -30.36
CA ARG A 7 -24.92 37.90 -29.24
C ARG A 7 -23.96 36.73 -29.51
N GLN A 8 -22.72 36.84 -29.07
CA GLN A 8 -21.85 35.68 -28.92
C GLN A 8 -22.53 34.76 -27.90
N GLN A 9 -23.14 33.67 -28.37
CA GLN A 9 -23.48 32.55 -27.51
C GLN A 9 -22.18 31.97 -26.99
N ALA A 10 -21.78 32.39 -25.79
CA ALA A 10 -20.84 31.63 -24.99
C ALA A 10 -21.53 30.30 -24.65
N THR A 11 -21.16 29.22 -25.34
CA THR A 11 -21.46 27.86 -24.89
C THR A 11 -20.85 27.72 -23.50
N GLU A 12 -21.68 27.81 -22.45
CA GLU A 12 -21.31 27.44 -21.09
C GLU A 12 -20.71 26.03 -21.12
N GLN A 13 -19.43 25.94 -20.78
CA GLN A 13 -18.70 24.68 -20.76
C GLN A 13 -19.29 23.85 -19.61
N ALA A 14 -19.76 22.63 -19.88
CA ALA A 14 -20.39 21.80 -18.87
C ALA A 14 -19.33 21.26 -17.90
N GLU A 15 -19.03 21.97 -16.82
CA GLU A 15 -18.10 21.52 -15.78
C GLU A 15 -18.64 20.30 -15.03
N VAL A 16 -17.77 19.34 -14.70
CA VAL A 16 -18.17 18.06 -14.11
C VAL A 16 -17.33 17.71 -12.88
N ASP A 17 -17.96 17.18 -11.83
CA ASP A 17 -17.27 16.68 -10.64
C ASP A 17 -17.02 15.16 -10.69
N VAL A 18 -15.80 14.74 -10.36
CA VAL A 18 -15.48 13.36 -9.99
C VAL A 18 -15.19 13.34 -8.50
N VAL A 19 -15.99 12.61 -7.73
CA VAL A 19 -15.84 12.50 -6.28
C VAL A 19 -15.36 11.10 -5.93
N LEU A 20 -14.13 10.99 -5.41
CA LEU A 20 -13.54 9.73 -4.98
C LEU A 20 -13.74 9.56 -3.47
N LEU A 21 -14.36 8.45 -3.05
CA LEU A 21 -14.42 8.05 -1.65
C LEU A 21 -13.32 7.02 -1.36
N SER A 22 -12.54 7.25 -0.31
CA SER A 22 -11.52 6.33 0.18
C SER A 22 -11.40 6.45 1.69
N ASN A 23 -10.78 5.50 2.38
CA ASN A 23 -10.70 5.53 3.84
C ASN A 23 -9.28 5.25 4.34
N GLY A 24 -8.63 4.23 3.80
CA GLY A 24 -7.43 3.65 4.34
C GLY A 24 -6.20 4.12 3.59
N PRO A 25 -5.04 4.21 4.24
CA PRO A 25 -3.84 4.70 3.58
C PRO A 25 -3.36 3.73 2.46
N GLY A 26 -3.71 2.44 2.55
CA GLY A 26 -3.48 1.47 1.47
C GLY A 26 -4.34 1.78 0.24
N GLU A 27 -5.61 2.13 0.42
CA GLU A 27 -6.52 2.50 -0.66
C GLU A 27 -6.12 3.85 -1.29
N VAL A 28 -5.74 4.82 -0.47
CA VAL A 28 -5.24 6.11 -0.95
C VAL A 28 -3.99 5.91 -1.83
N ALA A 29 -3.03 5.12 -1.35
CA ALA A 29 -1.79 4.89 -2.07
C ALA A 29 -1.98 4.02 -3.33
N ALA A 30 -2.75 2.93 -3.21
CA ALA A 30 -2.83 1.90 -4.23
C ALA A 30 -4.04 2.02 -5.17
N TRP A 31 -5.11 2.73 -4.79
CA TRP A 31 -6.32 2.84 -5.61
C TRP A 31 -6.59 4.27 -6.05
N VAL A 32 -6.55 5.25 -5.14
CA VAL A 32 -6.79 6.66 -5.49
C VAL A 32 -5.75 7.16 -6.49
N LYS A 33 -4.45 7.00 -6.18
CA LYS A 33 -3.36 7.48 -7.05
C LYS A 33 -3.45 7.01 -8.51
N PRO A 34 -3.54 5.70 -8.84
CA PRO A 34 -3.62 5.26 -10.24
C PRO A 34 -4.94 5.66 -10.93
N VAL A 35 -6.05 5.73 -10.20
CA VAL A 35 -7.34 6.20 -10.76
C VAL A 35 -7.25 7.68 -11.11
N VAL A 36 -6.70 8.51 -10.22
CA VAL A 36 -6.48 9.94 -10.46
C VAL A 36 -5.56 10.15 -11.68
N ALA A 37 -4.44 9.43 -11.76
CA ALA A 37 -3.52 9.49 -12.90
C ALA A 37 -4.19 9.07 -14.22
N SER A 38 -5.03 8.02 -14.19
CA SER A 38 -5.79 7.55 -15.35
C SER A 38 -6.88 8.53 -15.79
N LEU A 39 -7.56 9.17 -14.83
CA LEU A 39 -8.52 10.24 -15.10
C LEU A 39 -7.80 11.43 -15.76
N ARG A 40 -6.70 11.92 -15.18
CA ARG A 40 -5.93 13.02 -15.79
C ARG A 40 -5.36 12.66 -17.16
N THR A 41 -4.86 11.44 -17.35
CA THR A 41 -4.36 11.01 -18.67
C THR A 41 -5.47 10.97 -19.73
N LYS A 42 -6.67 10.48 -19.38
CA LYS A 42 -7.80 10.40 -20.34
C LYS A 42 -8.50 11.73 -20.59
N PHE A 43 -8.56 12.59 -19.58
CA PHE A 43 -9.31 13.84 -19.65
C PHE A 43 -8.41 15.08 -19.85
N GLY A 44 -7.10 15.02 -19.58
CA GLY A 44 -6.14 16.14 -19.46
C GLY A 44 -5.86 16.97 -20.71
N GLY A 45 -6.72 16.87 -21.72
CA GLY A 45 -6.76 17.75 -22.89
C GLY A 45 -8.12 17.79 -23.58
N ARG A 46 -9.18 17.25 -22.96
CA ARG A 46 -10.52 17.11 -23.55
C ARG A 46 -11.53 17.94 -22.77
N LYS A 47 -12.42 18.63 -23.50
CA LYS A 47 -13.65 19.20 -22.94
C LYS A 47 -14.64 18.08 -22.64
N PRO A 48 -15.42 18.14 -21.55
CA PRO A 48 -15.51 19.23 -20.57
C PRO A 48 -14.35 19.30 -19.55
N SER A 49 -14.15 20.50 -18.96
CA SER A 49 -13.32 20.67 -17.76
C SER A 49 -13.92 19.87 -16.60
N PHE A 50 -13.09 19.19 -15.83
CA PHE A 50 -13.53 18.34 -14.74
C PHE A 50 -12.66 18.53 -13.51
N ARG A 51 -13.27 18.36 -12.35
CA ARG A 51 -12.65 18.52 -11.04
C ARG A 51 -12.67 17.21 -10.26
N ILE A 52 -11.52 16.78 -9.75
CA ILE A 52 -11.33 15.60 -8.92
C ILE A 52 -11.32 16.02 -7.45
N SER A 53 -12.30 15.51 -6.71
CA SER A 53 -12.44 15.73 -5.26
C SER A 53 -12.22 14.41 -4.55
N VAL A 54 -11.29 14.33 -3.59
CA VAL A 54 -11.06 13.12 -2.78
C VAL A 54 -11.58 13.33 -1.37
N ILE A 55 -12.46 12.44 -0.90
CA ILE A 55 -13.09 12.56 0.41
C ILE A 55 -12.76 11.33 1.23
N LEU A 56 -12.10 11.55 2.36
CA LEU A 56 -11.79 10.51 3.32
C LEU A 56 -13.03 10.19 4.15
N THR A 57 -13.33 8.90 4.25
CA THR A 57 -14.37 8.38 5.13
C THR A 57 -13.75 7.85 6.44
N PRO A 58 -14.49 7.83 7.56
CA PRO A 58 -13.98 7.31 8.83
C PRO A 58 -13.43 5.89 8.69
N CYS A 59 -12.20 5.66 9.16
CA CYS A 59 -11.55 4.36 9.13
C CYS A 59 -10.94 4.04 10.51
N PRO A 60 -11.27 2.89 11.13
CA PRO A 60 -10.65 2.47 12.39
C PRO A 60 -9.15 2.16 12.23
N HIS A 61 -8.69 2.00 10.98
CA HIS A 61 -7.30 1.71 10.62
C HIS A 61 -6.59 2.90 9.96
N ALA A 62 -7.14 4.11 10.09
CA ALA A 62 -6.49 5.32 9.60
C ALA A 62 -5.16 5.54 10.31
N SER A 63 -4.15 6.00 9.56
CA SER A 63 -2.87 6.46 10.09
C SER A 63 -2.89 7.91 10.56
N GLY A 64 -3.89 8.69 10.13
CA GLY A 64 -4.02 10.12 10.43
C GLY A 64 -3.21 11.03 9.49
N ARG A 65 -2.54 10.47 8.48
CA ARG A 65 -1.80 11.25 7.46
C ARG A 65 -2.32 11.07 6.04
N GLU A 66 -3.46 10.39 5.87
CA GLU A 66 -4.06 10.15 4.55
C GLU A 66 -4.33 11.46 3.82
N LEU A 67 -4.81 12.48 4.54
CA LEU A 67 -5.13 13.79 3.97
C LEU A 67 -3.87 14.50 3.45
N GLU A 68 -2.76 14.42 4.20
CA GLU A 68 -1.46 14.96 3.80
C GLU A 68 -0.93 14.25 2.54
N LEU A 69 -1.05 12.92 2.48
CA LEU A 69 -0.66 12.14 1.31
C LEU A 69 -1.50 12.52 0.08
N ILE A 70 -2.81 12.72 0.22
CA ILE A 70 -3.67 13.15 -0.90
C ILE A 70 -3.29 14.56 -1.36
N ARG A 71 -3.00 15.48 -0.43
CA ARG A 71 -2.54 16.85 -0.76
C ARG A 71 -1.22 16.86 -1.55
N SER A 72 -0.38 15.84 -1.40
CA SER A 72 0.84 15.68 -2.19
C SER A 72 0.58 15.30 -3.66
N TYR A 73 -0.64 14.89 -4.02
CA TYR A 73 -1.00 14.54 -5.39
C TYR A 73 -1.43 15.80 -6.16
N SER A 74 -0.53 16.34 -6.97
CA SER A 74 -0.78 17.54 -7.81
C SER A 74 -2.00 17.40 -8.75
N ASP A 75 -2.36 16.16 -9.07
CA ASP A 75 -3.50 15.84 -9.92
C ASP A 75 -4.87 15.93 -9.21
N VAL A 76 -4.91 16.10 -7.88
CA VAL A 76 -6.15 16.23 -7.09
C VAL A 76 -6.47 17.71 -6.86
N ASP A 77 -7.68 18.15 -7.24
CA ASP A 77 -8.04 19.58 -7.12
C ASP A 77 -8.42 19.98 -5.69
N ARG A 78 -9.05 19.06 -4.95
CA ARG A 78 -9.46 19.30 -3.56
C ARG A 78 -9.63 18.01 -2.80
N CYS A 79 -9.41 18.08 -1.49
CA CYS A 79 -9.52 16.93 -0.60
C CYS A 79 -10.13 17.31 0.76
N GLN A 80 -10.88 16.38 1.36
CA GLN A 80 -11.47 16.56 2.69
C GLN A 80 -11.12 15.39 3.60
N GLY A 81 -10.82 15.69 4.86
CA GLY A 81 -10.58 14.71 5.92
C GLY A 81 -11.87 14.03 6.42
N PRO A 82 -11.74 12.97 7.23
CA PRO A 82 -12.86 12.24 7.79
C PRO A 82 -13.66 13.02 8.84
N GLU A 83 -13.11 14.10 9.41
CA GLU A 83 -13.75 14.90 10.47
C GLU A 83 -15.06 15.54 9.98
N SER A 84 -15.03 16.06 8.75
CA SER A 84 -16.16 16.75 8.12
C SER A 84 -17.04 15.81 7.26
N PHE A 85 -16.74 14.51 7.25
CA PHE A 85 -17.43 13.53 6.38
C PHE A 85 -18.93 13.40 6.69
N TRP A 86 -19.29 13.32 7.97
CA TRP A 86 -20.70 13.15 8.37
C TRP A 86 -21.55 14.38 8.03
N ASN A 87 -20.97 15.59 8.15
CA ASN A 87 -21.65 16.82 7.76
C ASN A 87 -21.96 16.81 6.26
N LEU A 88 -21.01 16.38 5.43
CA LEU A 88 -21.23 16.22 4.01
C LEU A 88 -22.30 15.17 3.72
N LEU A 89 -22.20 14.00 4.36
CA LEU A 89 -23.10 12.88 4.10
C LEU A 89 -24.55 13.18 4.54
N LEU A 90 -24.74 13.93 5.63
CA LEU A 90 -26.04 14.21 6.25
C LEU A 90 -26.65 15.57 5.85
N PHE A 91 -25.82 16.59 5.59
CA PHE A 91 -26.26 17.95 5.30
C PHE A 91 -25.80 18.47 3.94
N GLY A 92 -24.84 17.81 3.29
CA GLY A 92 -24.29 18.26 1.99
C GLY A 92 -23.26 19.37 2.11
N SER A 93 -22.92 19.79 3.33
CA SER A 93 -21.92 20.81 3.62
C SER A 93 -20.54 20.19 3.77
N THR A 94 -19.55 20.77 3.08
CA THR A 94 -18.14 20.46 3.30
C THR A 94 -17.52 21.46 4.28
N GLU A 95 -16.31 21.16 4.74
CA GLU A 95 -15.56 22.04 5.65
C GLU A 95 -15.37 23.45 5.08
N ASP A 96 -14.91 23.55 3.84
CA ASP A 96 -14.65 24.84 3.19
C ASP A 96 -15.85 25.37 2.36
N GLY A 97 -17.07 24.87 2.58
CA GLY A 97 -18.26 25.35 1.86
C GLY A 97 -18.20 25.17 0.34
N TRP A 98 -17.75 24.00 -0.12
CA TRP A 98 -17.56 23.65 -1.52
C TRP A 98 -18.85 23.77 -2.32
N THR A 99 -18.72 24.32 -3.52
CA THR A 99 -19.76 24.26 -4.54
C THR A 99 -19.59 23.01 -5.40
N TRP A 100 -20.72 22.40 -5.77
CA TRP A 100 -20.79 21.22 -6.64
C TRP A 100 -21.32 21.62 -8.02
N HIS A 101 -20.73 21.08 -9.08
CA HIS A 101 -21.25 21.25 -10.43
C HIS A 101 -22.55 20.46 -10.61
N ARG A 102 -23.34 20.80 -11.63
CA ARG A 102 -24.63 20.14 -11.87
C ARG A 102 -24.50 18.66 -12.26
N LYS A 103 -23.35 18.26 -12.78
CA LYS A 103 -23.08 16.90 -13.25
C LYS A 103 -21.86 16.35 -12.53
N GLY A 104 -21.90 15.06 -12.23
CA GLY A 104 -20.78 14.39 -11.63
C GLY A 104 -20.96 12.89 -11.44
N VAL A 105 -19.88 12.25 -11.01
CA VAL A 105 -19.81 10.83 -10.71
C VAL A 105 -19.13 10.66 -9.36
N VAL A 106 -19.75 9.88 -8.47
CA VAL A 106 -19.14 9.42 -7.23
C VAL A 106 -18.55 8.03 -7.46
N VAL A 107 -17.28 7.86 -7.15
CA VAL A 107 -16.53 6.61 -7.32
C VAL A 107 -16.10 6.12 -5.94
N PHE A 108 -16.54 4.92 -5.58
CA PHE A 108 -16.06 4.21 -4.40
C PHE A 108 -14.73 3.55 -4.69
N LEU A 109 -13.72 3.94 -3.91
CA LEU A 109 -12.39 3.34 -3.82
C LEU A 109 -12.08 2.99 -2.36
N GLY A 110 -13.10 2.66 -1.55
CA GLY A 110 -12.88 2.28 -0.16
C GLY A 110 -13.79 2.93 0.87
N GLY A 111 -13.80 2.35 2.07
CA GLY A 111 -14.81 2.63 3.10
C GLY A 111 -16.05 1.76 2.99
N ASP A 112 -17.23 2.35 3.23
CA ASP A 112 -18.52 1.69 3.10
C ASP A 112 -19.21 2.02 1.77
N GLN A 113 -19.64 1.00 1.02
CA GLN A 113 -20.33 1.19 -0.26
C GLN A 113 -21.65 1.98 -0.11
N LEU A 114 -22.29 1.93 1.06
CA LEU A 114 -23.51 2.69 1.36
C LEU A 114 -23.26 4.20 1.30
N TYR A 115 -22.09 4.68 1.71
CA TYR A 115 -21.74 6.10 1.65
C TYR A 115 -21.75 6.62 0.21
N THR A 116 -21.30 5.80 -0.74
CA THR A 116 -21.35 6.14 -2.16
C THR A 116 -22.79 6.25 -2.66
N VAL A 117 -23.66 5.35 -2.22
CA VAL A 117 -25.09 5.38 -2.57
C VAL A 117 -25.78 6.63 -2.01
N ILE A 118 -25.51 6.98 -0.75
CA ILE A 118 -26.11 8.16 -0.12
C ILE A 118 -25.59 9.45 -0.76
N LEU A 119 -24.26 9.57 -0.92
CA LEU A 119 -23.63 10.77 -1.44
C LEU A 119 -23.98 11.02 -2.91
N SER A 120 -23.96 9.97 -3.75
CA SER A 120 -24.35 10.09 -5.16
C SER A 120 -25.78 10.60 -5.31
N ARG A 121 -26.73 10.08 -4.53
CA ARG A 121 -28.11 10.59 -4.52
C ARG A 121 -28.23 12.03 -4.07
N ARG A 122 -27.52 12.40 -2.99
CA ARG A 122 -27.54 13.76 -2.45
C ARG A 122 -27.01 14.78 -3.45
N LEU A 123 -25.95 14.43 -4.17
CA LEU A 123 -25.37 15.29 -5.20
C LEU A 123 -26.08 15.20 -6.55
N GLY A 124 -27.02 14.26 -6.73
CA GLY A 124 -27.67 13.99 -8.01
C GLY A 124 -26.73 13.36 -9.05
N TYR A 125 -25.69 12.67 -8.59
CA TYR A 125 -24.60 12.11 -9.40
C TYR A 125 -24.79 10.63 -9.67
N LYS A 126 -24.09 10.15 -10.71
CA LYS A 126 -23.97 8.72 -10.99
C LYS A 126 -22.98 8.06 -10.04
N SER A 127 -23.11 6.76 -9.86
CA SER A 127 -22.30 5.99 -8.90
C SER A 127 -21.53 4.85 -9.57
N ILE A 128 -20.23 4.78 -9.28
CA ILE A 128 -19.36 3.65 -9.64
C ILE A 128 -18.81 3.05 -8.35
N VAL A 129 -18.83 1.73 -8.24
CA VAL A 129 -18.21 1.03 -7.11
C VAL A 129 -17.13 0.07 -7.58
N TYR A 130 -15.89 0.28 -7.15
CA TYR A 130 -14.84 -0.73 -7.27
C TYR A 130 -14.96 -1.74 -6.12
N SER A 131 -15.08 -3.03 -6.44
CA SER A 131 -15.30 -4.10 -5.46
C SER A 131 -14.21 -5.17 -5.53
N GLU A 132 -13.47 -5.32 -4.42
CA GLU A 132 -12.43 -6.33 -4.26
C GLU A 132 -13.00 -7.72 -3.93
N GLU A 133 -13.95 -7.78 -3.01
CA GLU A 133 -14.45 -9.02 -2.41
C GLU A 133 -15.96 -9.22 -2.54
N SER A 134 -16.74 -8.14 -2.41
CA SER A 134 -18.21 -8.22 -2.37
C SER A 134 -18.89 -7.02 -3.01
N VAL A 135 -20.08 -7.26 -3.55
CA VAL A 135 -20.98 -6.26 -4.12
C VAL A 135 -22.14 -6.07 -3.14
N LEU A 136 -22.22 -4.88 -2.56
CA LEU A 136 -23.31 -4.49 -1.69
C LEU A 136 -24.24 -3.52 -2.43
N TRP A 137 -25.52 -3.53 -2.08
CA TRP A 137 -26.54 -2.65 -2.66
C TRP A 137 -26.75 -2.78 -4.19
N PRO A 138 -26.81 -4.00 -4.76
CA PRO A 138 -26.73 -4.25 -6.21
C PRO A 138 -27.75 -3.49 -7.10
N GLY A 139 -28.87 -3.03 -6.52
CA GLY A 139 -29.89 -2.26 -7.23
C GLY A 139 -29.74 -0.74 -7.13
N LEU A 140 -28.89 -0.25 -6.23
CA LEU A 140 -28.79 1.17 -5.87
C LEU A 140 -27.59 1.88 -6.51
N VAL A 141 -26.64 1.12 -7.06
CA VAL A 141 -25.44 1.64 -7.75
C VAL A 141 -25.60 1.51 -9.26
N ASP A 142 -25.12 2.50 -10.03
CA ASP A 142 -25.24 2.49 -11.49
C ASP A 142 -24.29 1.46 -12.14
N ARG A 143 -23.04 1.37 -11.64
CA ARG A 143 -22.00 0.47 -12.16
C ARG A 143 -21.07 -0.11 -11.09
N TYR A 144 -20.72 -1.38 -11.26
CA TYR A 144 -19.72 -2.07 -10.44
C TYR A 144 -18.51 -2.47 -11.29
N MET A 145 -17.33 -2.17 -10.76
CA MET A 145 -16.03 -2.50 -11.33
C MET A 145 -15.38 -3.57 -10.44
N LEU A 146 -15.40 -4.81 -10.89
CA LEU A 146 -15.05 -5.96 -10.08
C LEU A 146 -13.60 -6.35 -10.29
N ARG A 147 -12.91 -6.69 -9.19
CA ARG A 147 -11.53 -7.17 -9.25
C ARG A 147 -11.37 -8.46 -10.06
N SER A 148 -12.32 -9.39 -9.94
CA SER A 148 -12.22 -10.70 -10.57
C SER A 148 -13.58 -11.29 -10.94
N ALA A 149 -13.58 -12.30 -11.82
CA ALA A 149 -14.77 -13.08 -12.15
C ALA A 149 -15.33 -13.85 -10.94
N HIS A 150 -14.49 -14.15 -9.94
CA HIS A 150 -14.94 -14.76 -8.69
C HIS A 150 -15.93 -13.88 -7.95
N VAL A 151 -15.66 -12.56 -7.88
CA VAL A 151 -16.61 -11.60 -7.29
C VAL A 151 -17.92 -11.60 -8.07
N LEU A 152 -17.86 -11.60 -9.40
CA LEU A 152 -19.04 -11.63 -10.27
C LEU A 152 -19.92 -12.86 -10.02
N SER A 153 -19.32 -14.03 -9.79
CA SER A 153 -20.06 -15.28 -9.54
C SER A 153 -20.94 -15.23 -8.29
N ARG A 154 -20.63 -14.33 -7.34
CA ARG A 154 -21.39 -14.13 -6.10
C ARG A 154 -22.48 -13.05 -6.23
N VAL A 155 -22.51 -12.32 -7.35
CA VAL A 155 -23.50 -11.27 -7.60
C VAL A 155 -24.80 -11.90 -8.12
N PRO A 156 -25.98 -11.51 -7.61
CA PRO A 156 -27.26 -11.96 -8.16
C PRO A 156 -27.38 -11.70 -9.66
N LEU A 157 -27.89 -12.66 -10.42
CA LEU A 157 -27.97 -12.61 -11.90
C LEU A 157 -28.59 -11.32 -12.43
N TRP A 158 -29.66 -10.83 -11.80
CA TRP A 158 -30.36 -9.61 -12.21
C TRP A 158 -29.49 -8.34 -12.12
N ALA A 159 -28.45 -8.35 -11.30
CA ALA A 159 -27.54 -7.22 -11.09
C ALA A 159 -26.25 -7.34 -11.90
N GLN A 160 -25.92 -8.52 -12.44
CA GLN A 160 -24.66 -8.76 -13.15
C GLN A 160 -24.48 -7.89 -14.40
N SER A 161 -25.57 -7.45 -15.04
CA SER A 161 -25.54 -6.52 -16.17
C SER A 161 -24.98 -5.14 -15.83
N ARG A 162 -24.89 -4.80 -14.54
CA ARG A 162 -24.26 -3.57 -14.03
C ARG A 162 -22.79 -3.77 -13.66
N CYS A 163 -22.30 -5.00 -13.71
CA CYS A 163 -20.96 -5.37 -13.28
C CYS A 163 -20.04 -5.55 -14.49
N LYS A 164 -18.80 -5.09 -14.33
CA LYS A 164 -17.71 -5.33 -15.28
C LYS A 164 -16.49 -5.78 -14.51
N VAL A 165 -15.90 -6.91 -14.91
CA VAL A 165 -14.62 -7.36 -14.36
C VAL A 165 -13.52 -6.51 -14.98
N VAL A 166 -12.80 -5.75 -14.15
CA VAL A 166 -11.76 -4.80 -14.58
C VAL A 166 -10.36 -5.23 -14.18
N GLY A 167 -10.21 -6.14 -13.21
CA GLY A 167 -8.92 -6.52 -12.65
C GLY A 167 -8.59 -5.75 -11.38
N ASP A 168 -7.35 -5.89 -10.91
CA ASP A 168 -6.95 -5.38 -9.61
C ASP A 168 -6.31 -3.98 -9.70
N LEU A 169 -6.94 -2.98 -9.09
CA LEU A 169 -6.39 -1.64 -8.94
C LEU A 169 -5.04 -1.63 -8.24
N PHE A 170 -4.84 -2.53 -7.27
CA PHE A 170 -3.58 -2.64 -6.57
C PHE A 170 -2.45 -3.01 -7.53
N SER A 171 -2.73 -3.92 -8.48
CA SER A 171 -1.76 -4.30 -9.52
C SER A 171 -1.38 -3.12 -10.41
N ASP A 172 -2.34 -2.24 -10.73
CA ASP A 172 -2.04 -1.05 -11.52
C ASP A 172 -1.10 -0.10 -10.77
N SER A 173 -1.27 0.10 -9.45
CA SER A 173 -0.37 0.97 -8.67
C SER A 173 1.09 0.47 -8.66
N VAL A 174 1.28 -0.84 -8.80
CA VAL A 174 2.58 -1.51 -8.76
C VAL A 174 3.19 -1.62 -10.16
N VAL A 175 2.37 -1.87 -11.19
CA VAL A 175 2.80 -2.21 -12.56
C VAL A 175 2.77 -1.01 -13.52
N TRP A 176 2.00 0.05 -13.25
CA TRP A 176 1.80 1.20 -14.17
C TRP A 176 3.04 2.09 -14.38
N ARG A 177 4.13 1.88 -13.64
CA ARG A 177 5.44 2.38 -14.09
C ARG A 177 5.96 1.44 -15.18
N PRO A 178 6.09 1.88 -16.45
CA PRO A 178 6.48 1.02 -17.54
C PRO A 178 7.73 0.27 -17.14
N ILE A 179 7.58 -1.04 -17.09
CA ILE A 179 8.66 -1.98 -17.02
C ILE A 179 9.44 -1.76 -18.32
N ARG A 180 10.41 -0.83 -18.30
CA ARG A 180 11.57 -0.98 -19.17
C ARG A 180 12.32 -2.18 -18.62
N LEU A 181 11.80 -3.37 -18.91
CA LEU A 181 12.63 -4.52 -19.18
C LEU A 181 13.46 -4.07 -20.37
N SER A 182 14.55 -3.35 -20.12
CA SER A 182 15.72 -3.58 -20.96
C SER A 182 15.87 -5.08 -20.96
N SER A 183 15.89 -5.66 -22.15
CA SER A 183 15.99 -7.07 -22.48
C SER A 183 17.29 -7.73 -21.97
N SER A 184 17.85 -7.18 -20.89
CA SER A 184 19.10 -7.47 -20.20
C SER A 184 18.91 -7.75 -18.70
N TRP A 185 17.71 -7.67 -18.11
CA TRP A 185 17.48 -8.15 -16.74
C TRP A 185 17.34 -9.68 -16.68
N GLN A 186 18.32 -10.39 -17.28
CA GLN A 186 18.85 -11.58 -16.63
C GLN A 186 19.23 -11.13 -15.20
N LEU A 187 19.08 -12.01 -14.21
CA LEU A 187 19.79 -11.86 -12.93
C LEU A 187 21.10 -11.16 -13.22
N GLY A 188 21.29 -9.95 -12.65
CA GLY A 188 22.50 -9.19 -12.91
C GLY A 188 23.64 -10.16 -12.80
N ARG A 189 24.27 -10.46 -13.95
CA ARG A 189 25.55 -11.16 -13.97
C ARG A 189 26.40 -10.27 -13.11
N VAL A 190 26.56 -10.68 -11.85
CA VAL A 190 27.76 -10.40 -11.07
C VAL A 190 28.86 -10.60 -12.10
N TYR A 191 29.59 -9.54 -12.42
CA TYR A 191 30.79 -9.67 -13.21
C TYR A 191 31.61 -10.76 -12.53
N MET A 192 31.61 -11.96 -13.10
CA MET A 192 32.50 -13.04 -12.73
C MET A 192 33.88 -12.64 -13.23
N ASN A 193 34.47 -11.64 -12.59
CA ASN A 193 35.90 -11.68 -12.39
C ASN A 193 36.11 -12.71 -11.28
N LEU A 194 36.84 -13.77 -11.61
CA LEU A 194 37.14 -14.95 -10.79
C LEU A 194 37.88 -14.66 -9.46
N SER A 195 37.90 -13.41 -9.01
CA SER A 195 38.64 -12.96 -7.83
C SER A 195 37.76 -12.22 -6.80
N SER A 196 36.49 -11.92 -7.09
CA SER A 196 35.61 -11.08 -6.22
C SER A 196 34.13 -11.50 -6.27
N VAL A 197 33.79 -12.72 -5.86
CA VAL A 197 32.48 -13.36 -6.13
C VAL A 197 31.28 -12.85 -5.29
N TYR A 198 31.43 -11.87 -4.38
CA TYR A 198 30.34 -11.51 -3.44
C TYR A 198 30.15 -10.01 -3.15
N ALA A 199 29.91 -9.19 -4.18
CA ALA A 199 29.76 -7.75 -4.01
C ALA A 199 28.28 -7.33 -3.88
N ASN A 200 27.77 -7.30 -2.64
CA ASN A 200 26.55 -6.63 -2.16
C ASN A 200 25.20 -7.29 -2.48
N VAL A 201 24.76 -8.18 -1.58
CA VAL A 201 23.38 -8.67 -1.52
C VAL A 201 22.51 -7.63 -0.79
N TYR A 202 21.41 -7.19 -1.39
CA TYR A 202 20.52 -6.19 -0.80
C TYR A 202 19.34 -6.87 -0.10
N MET A 203 19.18 -6.56 1.18
CA MET A 203 18.05 -7.00 1.98
C MET A 203 17.21 -5.79 2.39
N CYS A 204 15.91 -5.83 2.06
CA CYS A 204 14.98 -4.83 2.54
C CYS A 204 14.32 -5.32 3.83
N ILE A 205 14.44 -4.54 4.89
CA ILE A 205 13.71 -4.76 6.13
C ILE A 205 12.47 -3.88 6.08
N GLN A 206 11.29 -4.48 6.16
CA GLN A 206 10.04 -3.73 6.21
C GLN A 206 9.42 -3.80 7.59
N ILE A 207 9.63 -2.71 8.33
CA ILE A 207 9.08 -2.52 9.66
C ILE A 207 7.74 -1.78 9.53
N ILE A 208 6.79 -2.41 8.84
CA ILE A 208 5.36 -2.04 8.69
C ILE A 208 5.04 -1.24 7.43
N ASN A 209 4.10 -1.80 6.66
CA ASN A 209 3.03 -1.07 5.99
C ASN A 209 1.71 -1.86 6.19
N LEU A 210 0.74 -1.20 6.81
CA LEU A 210 -0.71 -1.42 6.72
C LEU A 210 -1.26 -2.86 6.70
N SER A 211 -1.94 -3.25 7.77
CA SER A 211 -2.81 -4.42 7.77
C SER A 211 -3.87 -4.30 8.86
N VAL A 212 -5.14 -4.35 8.39
CA VAL A 212 -6.35 -5.12 8.80
C VAL A 212 -6.64 -5.39 10.28
N PHE A 213 -5.64 -5.41 11.15
CA PHE A 213 -5.81 -5.53 12.59
C PHE A 213 -5.58 -4.17 13.25
N PRO A 214 -6.44 -3.75 14.19
CA PRO A 214 -6.29 -2.52 14.97
C PRO A 214 -5.11 -2.67 15.94
N LEU A 215 -3.91 -2.61 15.38
CA LEU A 215 -2.65 -2.59 16.10
C LEU A 215 -2.12 -1.17 15.98
N LEU A 216 -2.03 -0.47 17.12
CA LEU A 216 -1.43 0.86 17.20
C LEU A 216 -0.05 0.81 16.55
N GLN A 217 0.18 1.66 15.54
CA GLN A 217 1.41 1.73 14.77
C GLN A 217 2.67 1.83 15.65
N ALA A 218 2.56 2.50 16.80
CA ALA A 218 3.60 2.59 17.81
C ALA A 218 4.01 1.24 18.41
N SER A 219 3.05 0.35 18.71
CA SER A 219 3.33 -0.97 19.28
C SER A 219 4.02 -1.90 18.28
N LYS A 220 3.66 -1.80 16.99
CA LYS A 220 4.34 -2.57 15.93
C LYS A 220 5.79 -2.12 15.76
N LEU A 221 6.06 -0.81 15.78
CA LEU A 221 7.43 -0.29 15.70
C LEU A 221 8.24 -0.64 16.95
N ALA A 222 7.62 -0.56 18.13
CA ALA A 222 8.27 -0.88 19.40
C ALA A 222 8.77 -2.34 19.47
N LEU A 223 8.06 -3.29 18.85
CA LEU A 223 8.54 -4.66 18.74
C LEU A 223 9.46 -4.84 17.53
N GLY A 224 9.04 -4.34 16.37
CA GLY A 224 9.68 -4.62 15.09
C GLY A 224 11.06 -3.98 14.95
N VAL A 225 11.26 -2.75 15.40
CA VAL A 225 12.54 -2.05 15.28
C VAL A 225 13.68 -2.85 15.92
N PRO A 226 13.69 -3.11 17.24
CA PRO A 226 14.79 -3.83 17.85
C PRO A 226 14.90 -5.28 17.38
N TYR A 227 13.78 -5.94 17.09
CA TYR A 227 13.77 -7.30 16.55
C TYR A 227 14.53 -7.39 15.22
N PHE A 228 14.19 -6.54 14.25
CA PHE A 228 14.83 -6.59 12.94
C PHE A 228 16.25 -6.00 12.94
N MET A 229 16.61 -5.14 13.89
CA MET A 229 18.02 -4.77 14.11
C MET A 229 18.84 -6.00 14.54
N ALA A 230 18.31 -6.82 15.44
CA ALA A 230 18.96 -8.07 15.84
C ALA A 230 19.06 -9.06 14.68
N VAL A 231 18.02 -9.18 13.84
CA VAL A 231 18.07 -9.99 12.61
C VAL A 231 19.20 -9.50 11.69
N ALA A 232 19.33 -8.18 11.52
CA ALA A 232 20.37 -7.58 10.69
C ALA A 232 21.77 -7.87 11.23
N ASN A 233 22.00 -7.77 12.55
CA ASN A 233 23.28 -8.12 13.19
C ASN A 233 23.66 -9.58 12.93
N HIS A 234 22.77 -10.51 13.26
CA HIS A 234 23.03 -11.93 13.04
C HIS A 234 23.30 -12.25 11.57
N LEU A 235 22.51 -11.69 10.65
CA LEU A 235 22.70 -11.95 9.23
C LEU A 235 23.99 -11.32 8.71
N HIS A 236 24.36 -10.12 9.17
CA HIS A 236 25.62 -9.48 8.82
C HIS A 236 26.82 -10.38 9.20
N HIS A 237 26.79 -10.98 10.39
CA HIS A 237 27.80 -11.95 10.82
C HIS A 237 27.80 -13.23 9.98
N LEU A 238 26.64 -13.86 9.77
CA LEU A 238 26.51 -15.08 8.95
C LEU A 238 27.01 -14.87 7.51
N MET A 239 26.84 -13.66 6.99
CA MET A 239 27.19 -13.30 5.61
C MET A 239 28.55 -12.60 5.51
N MET A 240 29.35 -12.54 6.59
CA MET A 240 30.69 -11.93 6.61
C MET A 240 30.68 -10.49 6.06
N GLY A 241 29.66 -9.71 6.40
CA GLY A 241 29.47 -8.33 5.95
C GLY A 241 29.08 -8.14 4.49
N ARG A 242 28.75 -9.20 3.75
CA ARG A 242 28.40 -9.16 2.32
C ARG A 242 26.94 -8.76 2.03
N VAL A 243 26.17 -8.42 3.08
CA VAL A 243 24.78 -7.96 2.98
C VAL A 243 24.70 -6.48 3.31
N ARG A 244 23.97 -5.76 2.47
CA ARG A 244 23.55 -4.37 2.70
C ARG A 244 22.08 -4.34 3.05
N PHE A 245 21.73 -3.52 4.03
CA PHE A 245 20.38 -3.40 4.54
C PHE A 245 19.78 -2.06 4.16
N VAL A 246 18.54 -2.08 3.70
CA VAL A 246 17.74 -0.88 3.43
C VAL A 246 16.42 -0.96 4.18
N LEU A 247 15.98 0.17 4.72
CA LEU A 247 14.73 0.34 5.45
C LEU A 247 13.90 1.45 4.80
N PRO A 248 12.98 1.12 3.88
CA PRO A 248 12.01 2.08 3.39
C PRO A 248 10.98 2.37 4.48
N LEU A 249 10.78 3.66 4.78
CA LEU A 249 9.81 4.13 5.76
C LEU A 249 8.44 4.33 5.12
N ALA A 250 7.40 3.93 5.85
CA ALA A 250 6.05 4.35 5.54
C ALA A 250 5.91 5.88 5.70
N PRO A 251 5.03 6.56 4.93
CA PRO A 251 4.83 8.03 5.00
C PRO A 251 4.52 8.56 6.39
N THR A 252 3.97 7.68 7.22
CA THR A 252 3.49 7.92 8.58
C THR A 252 4.58 7.80 9.65
N VAL A 253 5.74 7.25 9.30
CA VAL A 253 6.84 7.02 10.25
C VAL A 253 7.92 8.08 10.02
N THR A 254 8.33 8.76 11.09
CA THR A 254 9.41 9.75 11.04
C THR A 254 10.72 9.17 11.58
N LEU A 255 11.84 9.79 11.22
CA LEU A 255 13.16 9.43 11.79
C LEU A 255 13.18 9.55 13.31
N SER A 256 12.48 10.54 13.88
CA SER A 256 12.37 10.71 15.34
C SER A 256 11.61 9.56 15.99
N MET A 257 10.50 9.10 15.38
CA MET A 257 9.77 7.93 15.87
C MET A 257 10.66 6.68 15.85
N LEU A 258 11.40 6.48 14.75
CA LEU A 258 12.33 5.37 14.61
C LEU A 258 13.44 5.42 15.66
N ALA A 259 14.04 6.60 15.86
CA ALA A 259 15.08 6.82 16.87
C ALA A 259 14.58 6.48 18.28
N LYS A 260 13.37 6.91 18.61
CA LYS A 260 12.73 6.59 19.90
C LYS A 260 12.54 5.09 20.09
N GLN A 261 12.17 4.33 19.05
CA GLN A 261 11.97 2.89 19.17
C GLN A 261 13.27 2.08 19.13
N ALA A 262 14.36 2.67 18.65
CA ALA A 262 15.69 2.06 18.63
C ALA A 262 16.51 2.33 19.91
N ASP A 263 16.04 3.23 20.78
CA ASP A 263 16.69 3.64 22.03
C ASP A 263 16.25 2.75 23.23
N PRO A 264 17.18 2.08 23.94
CA PRO A 264 16.86 1.24 25.11
C PRO A 264 16.18 1.98 26.26
N LEU A 265 16.42 3.29 26.41
CA LEU A 265 15.79 4.09 27.46
C LEU A 265 14.31 4.33 27.17
N SER A 266 13.96 4.42 25.88
CA SER A 266 12.63 4.72 25.39
C SER A 266 11.80 3.47 25.08
N ASN A 267 12.45 2.35 24.76
CA ASN A 267 11.80 1.09 24.37
C ASN A 267 12.27 -0.08 25.27
N PRO A 268 11.45 -0.53 26.24
CA PRO A 268 11.83 -1.58 27.18
C PRO A 268 11.94 -2.97 26.54
N ASN A 269 11.38 -3.18 25.34
CA ASN A 269 11.48 -4.47 24.63
C ASN A 269 12.93 -4.84 24.33
N ILE A 270 13.81 -3.84 24.15
CA ILE A 270 15.23 -4.04 23.83
C ILE A 270 15.92 -4.77 24.98
N SER A 271 15.75 -4.27 26.21
CA SER A 271 16.34 -4.87 27.41
C SER A 271 15.60 -6.14 27.83
N GLN A 272 14.28 -6.18 27.67
CA GLN A 272 13.46 -7.34 28.05
C GLN A 272 13.78 -8.59 27.21
N PHE A 273 13.95 -8.43 25.90
CA PHE A 273 14.19 -9.56 24.99
C PHE A 273 15.66 -9.71 24.58
N HIS A 274 16.56 -8.89 25.13
CA HIS A 274 17.97 -8.85 24.76
C HIS A 274 18.20 -8.67 23.25
N TRP A 275 17.37 -7.84 22.61
CA TRP A 275 17.51 -7.49 21.20
C TRP A 275 18.36 -6.24 21.01
N SER A 276 18.63 -5.89 19.75
CA SER A 276 19.59 -4.85 19.41
C SER A 276 18.98 -3.46 19.40
N SER A 277 19.66 -2.51 20.02
CA SER A 277 19.44 -1.07 19.83
C SER A 277 20.17 -0.53 18.63
N ALA A 278 19.79 0.68 18.22
CA ALA A 278 20.45 1.40 17.14
C ALA A 278 20.35 2.92 17.32
N LYS A 279 21.32 3.63 16.73
CA LYS A 279 21.34 5.09 16.64
C LYS A 279 20.90 5.53 15.26
N VAL A 280 19.99 6.49 15.20
CA VAL A 280 19.57 7.12 13.94
C VAL A 280 20.40 8.38 13.71
N SER A 281 21.02 8.49 12.54
CA SER A 281 21.71 9.70 12.09
C SER A 281 21.02 10.23 10.84
N PRO A 282 20.40 11.43 10.89
CA PRO A 282 19.81 12.04 9.70
C PRO A 282 20.90 12.47 8.72
N ASN A 283 20.60 12.45 7.42
CA ASN A 283 21.47 12.99 6.39
C ASN A 283 21.20 14.49 6.21
N VAL A 284 21.99 15.34 6.89
CA VAL A 284 21.71 16.77 7.10
C VAL A 284 21.67 17.57 5.80
N ASP A 285 22.46 17.20 4.78
CA ASP A 285 22.54 17.92 3.49
C ASP A 285 21.27 17.78 2.63
N LYS A 286 20.38 16.81 2.92
CA LYS A 286 19.18 16.53 2.10
C LYS A 286 17.85 16.83 2.76
N GLN A 287 17.84 17.05 4.08
CA GLN A 287 16.63 17.48 4.78
C GLN A 287 16.17 18.88 4.31
N LEU A 288 17.11 19.74 3.90
CA LEU A 288 16.86 21.07 3.33
C LEU A 288 16.36 21.04 1.86
N HIS A 289 16.68 20.00 1.09
CA HIS A 289 16.24 19.88 -0.31
C HIS A 289 14.87 19.22 -0.49
N LEU A 290 14.33 18.57 0.54
CA LEU A 290 12.98 17.98 0.50
C LEU A 290 11.87 19.00 0.77
N GLU A 291 12.19 20.18 1.31
CA GLU A 291 11.22 21.27 1.49
C GLU A 291 11.04 22.11 0.21
N HIS A 292 11.95 22.01 -0.75
CA HIS A 292 11.91 22.72 -2.04
C HIS A 292 12.33 21.78 -3.20
N GLN A 293 11.39 21.05 -3.79
CA GLN A 293 11.61 20.45 -5.11
C GLN A 293 10.65 21.07 -6.14
N ASP A 294 11.20 22.03 -6.89
CA ASP A 294 10.76 22.33 -8.26
C ASP A 294 11.31 21.24 -9.20
N GLU A 295 10.44 20.66 -10.01
CA GLU A 295 10.77 19.71 -11.06
C GLU A 295 11.54 20.39 -12.20
N SER A 296 12.86 20.57 -12.07
CA SER A 296 13.72 20.82 -13.23
C SER A 296 15.21 20.65 -12.93
N SER A 297 15.72 19.43 -13.03
CA SER A 297 17.10 19.21 -13.52
C SER A 297 17.35 17.75 -13.87
N SER A 298 17.32 17.50 -15.17
CA SER A 298 17.84 16.32 -15.85
C SER A 298 19.37 16.30 -15.84
N GLY A 299 19.98 15.19 -15.44
CA GLY A 299 21.38 14.87 -15.77
C GLY A 299 22.30 14.60 -14.58
N GLY A 300 22.08 13.48 -13.87
CA GLY A 300 23.02 12.97 -12.86
C GLY A 300 23.04 11.44 -12.87
N THR A 301 24.22 10.85 -12.82
CA THR A 301 24.48 9.40 -12.78
C THR A 301 23.82 8.75 -11.56
N TYR A 302 22.73 8.01 -11.77
CA TYR A 302 21.90 7.33 -10.77
C TYR A 302 22.59 6.10 -10.11
N SER A 303 23.58 6.31 -9.23
CA SER A 303 24.37 5.19 -8.66
C SER A 303 24.10 4.84 -7.18
N GLN A 304 23.40 5.63 -6.37
CA GLN A 304 23.19 5.29 -4.95
C GLN A 304 21.78 5.67 -4.50
N PHE A 305 21.17 4.84 -3.63
CA PHE A 305 19.92 5.22 -2.97
C PHE A 305 20.17 6.49 -2.17
N GLU A 306 19.38 7.53 -2.38
CA GLU A 306 19.50 8.75 -1.61
C GLU A 306 18.89 8.53 -0.23
N ALA A 307 19.70 8.02 0.70
CA ALA A 307 19.28 7.78 2.07
C ALA A 307 19.02 9.10 2.80
N VAL A 308 17.83 9.21 3.41
CA VAL A 308 17.45 10.35 4.25
C VAL A 308 18.10 10.29 5.63
N GLY A 309 18.66 9.13 5.99
CA GLY A 309 19.41 8.89 7.20
C GLY A 309 19.93 7.47 7.25
N HIS A 310 20.66 7.14 8.30
CA HIS A 310 21.19 5.82 8.54
C HIS A 310 20.85 5.37 9.96
N LEU A 311 20.50 4.10 10.10
CA LEU A 311 20.46 3.39 11.37
C LEU A 311 21.79 2.65 11.54
N MET A 312 22.44 2.82 12.69
CA MET A 312 23.63 2.06 13.06
C MET A 312 23.34 1.27 14.33
N THR A 313 23.39 -0.05 14.25
CA THR A 313 23.23 -0.91 15.43
C THR A 313 24.43 -0.77 16.37
N ASP A 314 24.29 -1.20 17.63
CA ASP A 314 25.41 -1.18 18.58
C ASP A 314 26.58 -2.10 18.19
N GLU A 315 26.34 -3.06 17.29
CA GLU A 315 27.36 -3.94 16.69
C GLU A 315 27.97 -3.34 15.40
N GLY A 316 27.58 -2.11 15.02
CA GLY A 316 28.14 -1.39 13.88
C GLY A 316 27.52 -1.74 12.52
N VAL A 317 26.37 -2.43 12.48
CA VAL A 317 25.67 -2.72 11.23
C VAL A 317 24.94 -1.47 10.74
N HIS A 318 25.24 -1.07 9.50
CA HIS A 318 24.62 0.07 8.84
C HIS A 318 23.38 -0.33 8.03
N ILE A 319 22.31 0.43 8.20
CA ILE A 319 21.04 0.27 7.50
C ILE A 319 20.61 1.62 6.91
N ASP A 320 20.46 1.68 5.59
CA ASP A 320 20.08 2.90 4.89
C ASP A 320 18.57 3.16 5.02
N ILE A 321 18.19 4.33 5.52
CA ILE A 321 16.80 4.71 5.70
C ILE A 321 16.33 5.49 4.46
N LEU A 322 15.24 5.03 3.85
CA LEU A 322 14.69 5.62 2.62
C LEU A 322 13.28 6.15 2.87
N GLN A 323 12.99 7.38 2.49
CA GLN A 323 11.65 7.99 2.63
C GLN A 323 10.87 8.04 1.31
N GLN A 324 11.22 7.17 0.36
CA GLN A 324 10.50 7.05 -0.91
C GLN A 324 9.25 6.19 -0.71
N PHE A 325 8.06 6.73 -1.00
CA PHE A 325 6.81 5.98 -0.97
C PHE A 325 5.98 6.16 -2.25
N PRO A 326 5.52 5.07 -2.89
CA PRO A 326 5.83 3.67 -2.58
C PRO A 326 7.27 3.30 -2.97
N ALA A 327 7.91 2.40 -2.22
CA ALA A 327 9.33 2.05 -2.36
C ALA A 327 9.62 0.99 -3.44
N HIS A 328 8.83 0.94 -4.52
CA HIS A 328 8.91 -0.12 -5.53
C HIS A 328 10.30 -0.22 -6.20
N ASP A 329 10.96 0.91 -6.46
CA ASP A 329 12.29 0.94 -7.09
C ASP A 329 13.37 0.38 -6.16
N VAL A 330 13.17 0.51 -4.85
CA VAL A 330 14.02 -0.10 -3.81
C VAL A 330 13.81 -1.61 -3.78
N PHE A 331 12.56 -2.05 -3.70
CA PHE A 331 12.23 -3.47 -3.64
C PHE A 331 12.77 -4.24 -4.85
N LYS A 332 12.69 -3.67 -6.05
CA LYS A 332 13.21 -4.28 -7.30
C LYS A 332 14.72 -4.51 -7.31
N ARG A 333 15.48 -3.81 -6.48
CA ARG A 333 16.93 -3.96 -6.34
C ARG A 333 17.33 -4.91 -5.21
N CYS A 334 16.37 -5.32 -4.37
CA CYS A 334 16.61 -6.23 -3.27
C CYS A 334 16.59 -7.69 -3.74
N SER A 335 17.53 -8.49 -3.22
CA SER A 335 17.59 -9.92 -3.46
C SER A 335 16.55 -10.67 -2.63
N LEU A 336 16.27 -10.18 -1.42
CA LEU A 336 15.31 -10.72 -0.48
C LEU A 336 14.72 -9.60 0.37
N CYS A 337 13.42 -9.62 0.60
CA CYS A 337 12.74 -8.76 1.58
C CYS A 337 12.39 -9.56 2.83
N VAL A 338 12.62 -8.99 4.01
CA VAL A 338 12.06 -9.53 5.25
C VAL A 338 11.03 -8.53 5.75
N THR A 339 9.80 -9.00 5.89
CA THR A 339 8.64 -8.15 6.09
C THR A 339 7.72 -8.71 7.15
N THR A 340 6.96 -7.83 7.79
CA THR A 340 5.79 -8.21 8.60
C THR A 340 4.55 -8.35 7.72
N ILE A 341 3.47 -8.87 8.30
CA ILE A 341 2.16 -9.01 7.62
C ILE A 341 1.58 -7.65 7.29
N GLY A 342 1.11 -7.49 6.06
CA GLY A 342 0.68 -6.19 5.55
C GLY A 342 0.30 -6.22 4.08
N THR A 343 -0.27 -5.12 3.59
CA THR A 343 -0.44 -4.85 2.16
C THR A 343 0.90 -4.85 1.43
N ASN A 344 2.01 -4.61 2.12
CA ASN A 344 3.36 -4.77 1.58
C ASN A 344 3.66 -6.19 1.05
N THR A 345 3.11 -7.24 1.67
CA THR A 345 3.27 -8.61 1.14
C THR A 345 2.59 -8.76 -0.21
N ALA A 346 1.48 -8.04 -0.45
CA ALA A 346 0.87 -7.95 -1.77
C ALA A 346 1.75 -7.15 -2.74
N GLU A 347 2.29 -6.00 -2.33
CA GLU A 347 3.19 -5.19 -3.18
C GLU A 347 4.39 -6.01 -3.68
N LEU A 348 5.07 -6.69 -2.75
CA LEU A 348 6.20 -7.55 -3.06
C LEU A 348 5.78 -8.72 -3.95
N GLY A 349 4.58 -9.27 -3.74
CA GLY A 349 4.03 -10.36 -4.54
C GLY A 349 3.82 -9.96 -5.99
N TYR A 350 3.16 -8.82 -6.21
CA TYR A 350 2.97 -8.24 -7.54
C TYR A 350 4.29 -7.89 -8.24
N LEU A 351 5.30 -7.46 -7.50
CA LEU A 351 6.64 -7.17 -8.03
C LEU A 351 7.48 -8.44 -8.28
N GLY A 352 7.04 -9.60 -7.82
CA GLY A 352 7.81 -10.84 -7.90
C GLY A 352 9.08 -10.82 -7.06
N ILE A 353 9.10 -10.09 -5.94
CA ILE A 353 10.27 -9.97 -5.08
C ILE A 353 10.27 -11.09 -4.04
N PRO A 354 11.33 -11.91 -3.96
CA PRO A 354 11.44 -12.92 -2.92
C PRO A 354 11.31 -12.29 -1.53
N MET A 355 10.56 -12.94 -0.64
CA MET A 355 10.30 -12.41 0.70
C MET A 355 10.20 -13.49 1.77
N LEU A 356 10.52 -13.13 3.01
CA LEU A 356 10.15 -13.87 4.22
C LEU A 356 9.14 -13.04 5.00
N VAL A 357 8.01 -13.63 5.34
CA VAL A 357 6.97 -12.98 6.14
C VAL A 357 7.12 -13.42 7.58
N VAL A 358 7.41 -12.47 8.47
CA VAL A 358 7.75 -12.74 9.87
C VAL A 358 6.71 -12.09 10.79
N LEU A 359 6.17 -12.88 11.71
CA LEU A 359 5.31 -12.41 12.79
C LEU A 359 5.85 -12.95 14.13
N PRO A 360 6.74 -12.20 14.80
CA PRO A 360 7.23 -12.59 16.11
C PRO A 360 6.14 -12.41 17.16
N THR A 361 5.92 -13.42 17.99
CA THR A 361 4.81 -13.44 18.95
C THR A 361 5.20 -13.13 20.40
N HIS A 362 6.44 -12.70 20.64
CA HIS A 362 7.00 -12.44 21.98
C HIS A 362 6.19 -11.46 22.82
N ALA A 363 5.54 -10.47 22.20
CA ALA A 363 4.69 -9.49 22.88
C ALA A 363 3.21 -9.61 22.52
N LEU A 364 2.73 -10.77 22.03
CA LEU A 364 1.30 -10.91 21.71
C LEU A 364 0.36 -10.74 22.92
N GLU A 365 0.89 -10.89 24.14
CA GLU A 365 0.21 -10.60 25.40
C GLU A 365 -0.20 -9.15 25.56
N VAL A 366 0.53 -8.22 24.95
CA VAL A 366 0.24 -6.78 25.00
C VAL A 366 -0.99 -6.44 24.16
N PHE A 367 -1.42 -7.36 23.28
CA PHE A 367 -2.60 -7.20 22.41
C PHE A 367 -3.86 -7.80 23.03
N ARG A 368 -4.07 -7.53 24.32
CA ARG A 368 -5.35 -7.80 24.99
C ARG A 368 -6.48 -7.06 24.26
N GLY A 369 -7.53 -7.79 23.89
CA GLY A 369 -8.73 -7.21 23.27
C GLY A 369 -8.75 -7.16 21.73
N GLY A 370 -7.75 -7.72 21.02
CA GLY A 370 -7.77 -7.81 19.56
C GLY A 370 -8.76 -8.84 18.98
N THR A 371 -9.26 -9.73 19.83
CA THR A 371 -10.27 -10.74 19.50
C THR A 371 -11.63 -10.26 20.01
N GLY A 372 -12.50 -9.82 19.10
CA GLY A 372 -13.88 -9.50 19.47
C GLY A 372 -14.60 -10.71 20.07
N GLY A 373 -15.54 -10.48 21.00
CA GLY A 373 -16.42 -11.51 21.57
C GLY A 373 -15.98 -12.09 22.93
N ALA A 374 -16.61 -13.21 23.33
CA ALA A 374 -16.46 -13.81 24.67
C ALA A 374 -15.03 -14.25 25.01
N LEU A 375 -14.22 -14.60 24.00
CA LEU A 375 -12.79 -14.94 24.17
C LEU A 375 -11.92 -13.71 24.45
N GLY A 376 -12.29 -12.54 23.92
CA GLY A 376 -11.63 -11.27 24.23
C GLY A 376 -11.88 -10.81 25.66
N LEU A 377 -13.04 -11.12 26.23
CA LEU A 377 -13.36 -10.90 27.64
C LEU A 377 -12.49 -11.77 28.57
N LEU A 378 -12.21 -13.01 28.19
CA LEU A 378 -11.31 -13.91 28.93
C LEU A 378 -9.83 -13.49 28.81
N ALA A 379 -9.42 -12.98 27.64
CA ALA A 379 -8.07 -12.43 27.43
C ALA A 379 -7.81 -11.10 28.17
N ASN A 380 -8.87 -10.42 28.63
CA ASN A 380 -8.79 -9.17 29.39
C ASN A 380 -8.67 -9.36 30.91
N MET A 381 -8.55 -10.59 31.42
CA MET A 381 -8.41 -10.81 32.87
C MET A 381 -7.12 -10.14 33.42
N PRO A 382 -7.20 -9.40 34.54
CA PRO A 382 -6.03 -8.82 35.18
C PRO A 382 -5.11 -9.90 35.77
N GLY A 383 -3.81 -9.62 35.80
CA GLY A 383 -2.79 -10.53 36.34
C GLY A 383 -2.14 -11.46 35.30
N GLU A 384 -1.25 -12.33 35.80
CA GLU A 384 -0.43 -13.26 35.00
C GLU A 384 -1.26 -14.36 34.33
N LEU A 385 -2.38 -14.76 34.94
CA LEU A 385 -3.32 -15.73 34.34
C LEU A 385 -3.96 -15.20 33.05
N GLY A 386 -4.32 -13.92 32.99
CA GLY A 386 -4.87 -13.32 31.77
C GLY A 386 -3.83 -13.16 30.66
N LYS A 387 -2.55 -12.96 31.00
CA LYS A 387 -1.45 -12.96 30.03
C LYS A 387 -1.33 -14.34 29.38
N TYR A 388 -1.25 -15.39 30.18
CA TYR A 388 -1.17 -16.78 29.71
C TYR A 388 -2.37 -17.16 28.82
N VAL A 389 -3.60 -16.85 29.25
CA VAL A 389 -4.82 -17.14 28.46
C VAL A 389 -4.83 -16.37 27.14
N ALA A 390 -4.44 -15.09 27.14
CA ALA A 390 -4.35 -14.29 25.92
C ALA A 390 -3.31 -14.86 24.94
N GLN A 391 -2.19 -15.40 25.43
CA GLN A 391 -1.19 -16.06 24.59
C GLN A 391 -1.73 -17.30 23.91
N GLU A 392 -2.34 -18.19 24.67
CA GLU A 392 -2.84 -19.45 24.13
C GLU A 392 -3.96 -19.22 23.12
N VAL A 393 -4.87 -18.28 23.39
CA VAL A 393 -5.93 -17.90 22.46
C VAL A 393 -5.36 -17.27 21.19
N ASN A 394 -4.42 -16.33 21.30
CA ASN A 394 -3.80 -15.69 20.14
C ASN A 394 -2.94 -16.67 19.33
N SER A 395 -2.23 -17.60 19.98
CA SER A 395 -1.46 -18.65 19.32
C SER A 395 -2.35 -19.64 18.60
N ALA A 396 -3.45 -20.08 19.23
CA ALA A 396 -4.43 -20.97 18.61
C ALA A 396 -5.12 -20.32 17.41
N LEU A 397 -5.49 -19.04 17.52
CA LEU A 397 -6.07 -18.28 16.41
C LEU A 397 -5.11 -18.15 15.24
N LEU A 398 -3.85 -17.80 15.48
CA LEU A 398 -2.83 -17.70 14.43
C LEU A 398 -2.51 -19.05 13.78
N LYS A 399 -2.55 -20.15 14.55
CA LYS A 399 -2.42 -21.51 13.99
C LYS A 399 -3.64 -21.93 13.16
N SER A 400 -4.82 -21.37 13.45
CA SER A 400 -6.06 -21.65 12.73
C SER A 400 -6.34 -20.73 11.53
N SER A 401 -5.60 -19.62 11.39
CA SER A 401 -5.93 -18.54 10.44
C SER A 401 -5.56 -18.80 8.97
N GLY A 402 -5.13 -20.02 8.62
CA GLY A 402 -4.64 -20.33 7.27
C GLY A 402 -3.42 -19.47 6.91
N TYR A 403 -3.25 -19.18 5.62
CA TYR A 403 -2.17 -18.31 5.14
C TYR A 403 -2.41 -16.84 5.49
N ILE A 404 -1.36 -16.14 5.89
CA ILE A 404 -1.44 -14.74 6.32
C ILE A 404 -0.86 -13.80 5.25
N ALA A 405 0.19 -14.21 4.55
CA ALA A 405 0.77 -13.44 3.46
C ALA A 405 -0.18 -13.40 2.26
N TRP A 406 -0.34 -12.24 1.62
CA TRP A 406 -1.21 -12.11 0.46
C TRP A 406 -0.88 -13.08 -0.69
N PRO A 407 0.40 -13.27 -1.08
CA PRO A 407 0.76 -14.27 -2.09
C PRO A 407 0.24 -15.67 -1.80
N ASN A 408 0.32 -16.10 -0.54
CA ASN A 408 -0.12 -17.44 -0.15
C ASN A 408 -1.64 -17.54 -0.10
N ARG A 409 -2.32 -16.49 0.40
CA ARG A 409 -3.79 -16.39 0.41
C ARG A 409 -4.40 -16.43 -1.00
N TRP A 410 -3.75 -15.82 -1.98
CA TRP A 410 -4.26 -15.76 -3.36
C TRP A 410 -4.34 -17.14 -4.02
N VAL A 411 -3.45 -18.07 -3.65
CA VAL A 411 -3.36 -19.40 -4.27
C VAL A 411 -3.63 -20.55 -3.30
N ASP A 412 -4.01 -20.22 -2.05
CA ASP A 412 -4.22 -21.17 -0.94
C ASP A 412 -3.07 -22.19 -0.81
N LYS A 413 -1.84 -21.69 -0.93
CA LYS A 413 -0.61 -22.50 -0.87
C LYS A 413 0.57 -21.65 -0.43
N GLU A 414 1.52 -22.26 0.27
CA GLU A 414 2.80 -21.63 0.62
C GLU A 414 3.65 -21.41 -0.65
N VAL A 415 3.74 -20.15 -1.07
CA VAL A 415 4.65 -19.62 -2.11
C VAL A 415 5.81 -18.88 -1.45
N VAL A 416 5.53 -18.15 -0.38
CA VAL A 416 6.53 -17.44 0.44
C VAL A 416 6.52 -18.00 1.86
N PRO A 417 7.68 -18.15 2.52
CA PRO A 417 7.74 -18.62 3.89
C PRO A 417 7.03 -17.67 4.86
N GLU A 418 6.16 -18.24 5.70
CA GLU A 418 5.50 -17.54 6.82
C GLU A 418 6.07 -18.04 8.15
N LEU A 419 6.89 -17.22 8.78
CA LEU A 419 7.58 -17.48 10.04
C LEU A 419 6.78 -16.83 11.18
N VAL A 420 5.82 -17.59 11.72
CA VAL A 420 4.88 -17.12 12.75
C VAL A 420 5.12 -17.87 14.07
N GLY A 421 5.43 -17.13 15.13
CA GLY A 421 5.60 -17.71 16.46
C GLY A 421 6.61 -16.97 17.33
N ARG A 422 6.99 -17.57 18.46
CA ARG A 422 8.11 -17.09 19.28
C ARG A 422 9.41 -17.51 18.60
N ILE A 423 9.80 -16.76 17.58
CA ILE A 423 10.97 -17.03 16.74
C ILE A 423 12.05 -16.01 17.04
N GLU A 424 13.22 -16.46 17.46
CA GLU A 424 14.33 -15.55 17.79
C GLU A 424 14.92 -14.90 16.53
N PRO A 425 15.49 -13.68 16.64
CA PRO A 425 16.09 -12.98 15.49
C PRO A 425 17.15 -13.82 14.75
N VAL A 426 17.91 -14.64 15.47
CA VAL A 426 18.91 -15.56 14.90
C VAL A 426 18.30 -16.61 13.98
N GLU A 427 17.10 -17.10 14.29
CA GLU A 427 16.39 -18.08 13.46
C GLU A 427 15.98 -17.46 12.12
N ILE A 428 15.45 -16.24 12.15
CA ILE A 428 15.12 -15.48 10.93
C ILE A 428 16.38 -15.20 10.10
N ALA A 429 17.48 -14.82 10.75
CA ALA A 429 18.76 -14.59 10.08
C ALA A 429 19.28 -15.87 9.41
N ASN A 430 19.16 -17.04 10.06
CA ASN A 430 19.54 -18.32 9.47
C ASN A 430 18.69 -18.67 8.23
N VAL A 431 17.37 -18.46 8.30
CA VAL A 431 16.49 -18.69 7.14
C VAL A 431 16.84 -17.72 6.00
N ALA A 432 17.04 -16.43 6.31
CA ALA A 432 17.45 -15.44 5.33
C ALA A 432 18.79 -15.80 4.68
N ALA A 433 19.80 -16.17 5.47
CA ALA A 433 21.09 -16.61 4.97
C ALA A 433 20.95 -17.82 4.03
N HIS A 434 20.14 -18.82 4.38
CA HIS A 434 19.90 -19.99 3.53
C HIS A 434 19.34 -19.63 2.16
N TYR A 435 18.41 -18.67 2.10
CA TYR A 435 17.90 -18.16 0.83
C TYR A 435 18.96 -17.35 0.07
N LEU A 436 19.70 -16.48 0.76
CA LEU A 436 20.74 -15.66 0.15
C LEU A 436 21.94 -16.47 -0.37
N PHE A 437 22.24 -17.62 0.24
CA PHE A 437 23.23 -18.58 -0.28
C PHE A 437 22.71 -19.40 -1.48
N SER A 438 21.40 -19.39 -1.75
CA SER A 438 20.76 -20.23 -2.77
C SER A 438 19.99 -19.41 -3.81
N GLN A 439 20.70 -18.97 -4.85
CA GLN A 439 20.11 -18.19 -5.93
C GLN A 439 18.93 -18.90 -6.63
N SER A 440 19.00 -20.23 -6.75
CA SER A 440 17.95 -21.05 -7.36
C SER A 440 16.63 -20.98 -6.58
N LYS A 441 16.68 -20.90 -5.24
CA LYS A 441 15.47 -20.75 -4.40
C LYS A 441 14.83 -19.38 -4.57
N LEU A 442 15.65 -18.31 -4.58
CA LEU A 442 15.18 -16.95 -4.80
C LEU A 442 14.51 -16.82 -6.19
N GLU A 443 15.13 -17.39 -7.22
CA GLU A 443 14.56 -17.43 -8.57
C GLU A 443 13.26 -18.23 -8.65
N ALA A 444 13.20 -19.39 -7.99
CA ALA A 444 12.00 -20.21 -7.98
C ALA A 444 10.84 -19.47 -7.30
N MET A 445 11.09 -18.82 -6.16
CA MET A 445 10.09 -17.99 -5.46
C MET A 445 9.63 -16.83 -6.34
N LYS A 446 10.56 -16.09 -6.96
CA LYS A 446 10.24 -15.02 -7.91
C LYS A 446 9.35 -15.50 -9.06
N ARG A 447 9.71 -16.64 -9.68
CA ARG A 447 8.91 -17.23 -10.77
C ARG A 447 7.50 -17.61 -10.30
N GLN A 448 7.37 -18.19 -9.11
CA GLN A 448 6.06 -18.52 -8.54
C GLN A 448 5.23 -17.26 -8.29
N LEU A 449 5.79 -16.23 -7.66
CA LEU A 449 5.12 -14.96 -7.39
C LEU A 449 4.60 -14.29 -8.68
N LEU A 450 5.45 -14.19 -9.70
CA LEU A 450 5.03 -13.63 -11.00
C LEU A 450 3.92 -14.46 -11.65
N LYS A 451 3.98 -15.79 -11.53
CA LYS A 451 2.96 -16.70 -12.06
C LYS A 451 1.59 -16.53 -11.41
N ILE A 452 1.51 -16.10 -10.15
CA ILE A 452 0.20 -15.83 -9.48
C ILE A 452 -0.58 -14.76 -10.27
N HIS A 453 0.13 -13.79 -10.84
CA HIS A 453 -0.46 -12.65 -11.52
C HIS A 453 -0.44 -12.77 -13.05
N SER A 454 0.29 -13.74 -13.59
CA SER A 454 0.09 -14.25 -14.95
C SER A 454 -1.35 -14.75 -15.09
N ARG A 455 -2.22 -13.94 -15.71
CA ARG A 455 -3.58 -14.39 -16.06
C ARG A 455 -3.45 -15.64 -16.96
N PRO A 456 -4.31 -16.66 -16.82
CA PRO A 456 -4.24 -17.92 -17.60
C PRO A 456 -4.28 -17.75 -19.13
N ASP A 457 -4.62 -16.55 -19.62
CA ASP A 457 -4.60 -16.18 -21.04
C ASP A 457 -3.29 -15.46 -21.42
N GLU A 458 -2.12 -16.09 -21.24
CA GLU A 458 -0.81 -15.53 -21.65
C GLU A 458 -0.65 -15.41 -23.18
N ASN A 459 -1.61 -15.87 -23.99
CA ASN A 459 -1.55 -15.86 -25.45
C ASN A 459 -2.19 -14.63 -26.13
N CYS A 460 -2.67 -13.62 -25.39
CA CYS A 460 -3.28 -12.43 -26.00
C CYS A 460 -2.43 -11.17 -25.73
N ASN A 461 -1.85 -10.60 -26.80
CA ASN A 461 -0.94 -9.44 -26.87
C ASN A 461 -0.98 -8.49 -25.65
N LEU A 462 0.20 -8.25 -25.05
CA LEU A 462 0.40 -7.31 -23.93
C LEU A 462 0.06 -5.85 -24.30
N GLU A 463 0.06 -5.48 -25.58
CA GLU A 463 -0.09 -4.09 -26.04
C GLU A 463 -1.54 -3.57 -26.05
N SER A 464 -2.54 -4.41 -25.74
CA SER A 464 -3.97 -4.02 -25.79
C SER A 464 -4.73 -4.13 -24.46
N ARG A 465 -4.05 -4.26 -23.31
CA ARG A 465 -4.70 -4.50 -22.01
C ARG A 465 -4.86 -3.20 -21.20
N VAL A 466 -6.10 -2.70 -21.13
CA VAL A 466 -6.53 -1.56 -20.28
C VAL A 466 -6.52 -2.00 -18.81
N GLY A 467 -5.77 -1.29 -17.96
CA GLY A 467 -5.72 -1.53 -16.50
C GLY A 467 -7.06 -1.26 -15.80
N ALA A 468 -7.24 -1.71 -14.55
CA ALA A 468 -8.47 -1.48 -13.79
C ALA A 468 -8.79 0.02 -13.60
N SER A 469 -7.77 0.81 -13.30
CA SER A 469 -7.80 2.27 -13.15
C SER A 469 -8.21 2.96 -14.45
N GLU A 470 -7.67 2.49 -15.58
CA GLU A 470 -8.03 2.97 -16.90
C GLU A 470 -9.47 2.58 -17.28
N ALA A 471 -9.92 1.37 -16.91
CA ALA A 471 -11.29 0.91 -17.12
C ALA A 471 -12.30 1.71 -16.28
N ILE A 472 -11.96 2.03 -15.03
CA ILE A 472 -12.74 2.92 -14.16
C ILE A 472 -12.84 4.30 -14.80
N ALA A 473 -11.71 4.91 -15.18
CA ALA A 473 -11.70 6.22 -15.82
C ALA A 473 -12.54 6.25 -17.12
N THR A 474 -12.52 5.16 -17.89
CA THR A 474 -13.34 5.01 -19.10
C THR A 474 -14.84 4.97 -18.80
N GLU A 475 -15.25 4.30 -17.73
CA GLU A 475 -16.67 4.25 -17.37
C GLU A 475 -17.14 5.54 -16.70
N VAL A 476 -16.28 6.23 -15.96
CA VAL A 476 -16.55 7.60 -15.49
C VAL A 476 -16.92 8.47 -16.69
N LEU A 477 -16.09 8.47 -17.75
CA LEU A 477 -16.38 9.20 -19.01
C LEU A 477 -17.69 8.77 -19.64
N ARG A 478 -17.96 7.46 -19.71
CA ARG A 478 -19.18 6.93 -20.28
C ARG A 478 -20.42 7.44 -19.54
N LEU A 479 -20.43 7.35 -18.21
CA LEU A 479 -21.57 7.81 -17.41
C LEU A 479 -21.76 9.33 -17.52
N MET A 480 -20.67 10.10 -17.61
CA MET A 480 -20.74 11.54 -17.87
C MET A 480 -21.34 11.85 -19.25
N SER A 481 -20.95 11.14 -20.30
CA SER A 481 -21.48 11.35 -21.65
C SER A 481 -22.98 11.08 -21.76
N LEU A 482 -23.49 10.05 -21.07
CA LEU A 482 -24.92 9.71 -21.05
C LEU A 482 -25.79 10.77 -20.37
N THR A 483 -25.20 11.59 -19.50
CA THR A 483 -25.91 12.73 -18.89
C THR A 483 -25.92 13.98 -19.78
N SER A 484 -25.27 13.97 -20.93
CA SER A 484 -25.23 15.11 -21.88
C SER A 484 -26.35 15.08 -22.93
N SER A 485 -27.06 13.95 -23.03
CA SER A 485 -28.12 13.69 -24.02
C SER A 485 -29.54 13.71 -23.44
N ALA A 486 -29.70 14.20 -22.22
CA ALA A 486 -30.99 14.45 -21.54
C ALA A 486 -30.98 15.89 -21.03
#